data_AF-A0A1U7LKS0-F1
#
_entry.id   AF-A0A1U7LKS0-F1
#
_cell.length_a   1.000
_cell.length_b   1.000
_cell.length_c   1.000
_cell.angle_alpha   90.00
_cell.angle_beta   90.00
_cell.angle_gamma   90.00
#
_symmetry.space_group_name_H-M   'P 1'
#
loop_
_entity.id
_entity.type
_entity.pdbx_description
1 polymer ?
#
loop_
_entity_poly.entity_id
_entity_poly.type
_entity_poly.pdbx_seq_one_letter_code
_entity_poly.pdbx_strand_id
1 'polypeptide(L)'
;MLPPAPQISLHHREKKTTYTAEHILENPHELFAPAAFASTPTCTLPLVASPEWLLELTALASDCIWDRYSFALRPIPTARERELGDFWTRKASFEIVCRFLKRDPRGDQQLSYRSIKGPDGFVFDADQNPQWLWPDSTVPPRGPLYGMRIVLALKVITEENCLFDQPPDKSTKEVPLQLLNSFGDTLNDPSFSDVLFRVSNGPDSLQMYAHKAILVKRCEYFRHLLSGNFAEGSTETTIEQDRHYHVINLSVPDINAFHGILYWLYTDIIAFTSPLHDDHTSHSFPDKSPPRCSPSMVYRLADMYQLETLKFKAFAVLRNGLTAEIAVHLLFHDTSRLGFHFVQVRSLLVDFVVENWDLVKLNEKWLLSLTGGTQDPDFTMQLLQEVFSRIKVSPKSDRP
;
A
#
# COMPACT_ATOMS: atom_id res chain seq x y z
N MET A 1 22.27 25.89 -30.39
CA MET A 1 21.57 26.38 -29.19
C MET A 1 20.27 25.60 -29.06
N LEU A 2 20.21 24.64 -28.13
CA LEU A 2 18.98 23.90 -27.83
C LEU A 2 18.08 24.76 -26.93
N PRO A 3 16.75 24.71 -27.08
CA PRO A 3 15.84 25.47 -26.23
C PRO A 3 15.88 24.94 -24.79
N PRO A 4 15.65 25.79 -23.78
CA PRO A 4 15.59 25.34 -22.39
C PRO A 4 14.39 24.40 -22.20
N ALA A 5 14.61 23.32 -21.44
CA ALA A 5 13.58 22.38 -21.06
C ALA A 5 12.46 23.08 -20.27
N PRO A 6 11.19 22.68 -20.44
CA PRO A 6 10.08 23.27 -19.70
C PRO A 6 10.24 22.99 -18.20
N GLN A 7 10.30 24.05 -17.39
CA GLN A 7 10.20 23.95 -15.94
C GLN A 7 8.78 23.45 -15.59
N ILE A 8 8.68 22.22 -15.12
CA ILE A 8 7.47 21.70 -14.50
C ILE A 8 7.41 22.29 -13.09
N SER A 9 6.62 23.34 -12.91
CA SER A 9 6.28 23.87 -11.59
C SER A 9 5.29 22.92 -10.90
N LEU A 10 5.78 22.19 -9.89
CA LEU A 10 4.96 21.38 -8.99
C LEU A 10 4.05 22.31 -8.15
N HIS A 11 2.75 22.31 -8.44
CA HIS A 11 1.77 22.98 -7.60
C HIS A 11 1.48 22.12 -6.36
N HIS A 12 2.01 22.54 -5.21
CA HIS A 12 1.55 22.09 -3.90
C HIS A 12 0.04 22.34 -3.81
N ARG A 13 -0.76 21.28 -3.68
CA ARG A 13 -2.21 21.38 -3.62
C ARG A 13 -2.65 21.08 -2.19
N GLU A 14 -2.72 22.12 -1.36
CA GLU A 14 -3.35 21.99 -0.04
C GLU A 14 -4.84 21.70 -0.22
N LYS A 15 -5.25 20.48 0.12
CA LYS A 15 -6.68 20.19 0.27
C LYS A 15 -7.06 20.39 1.73
N LYS A 16 -7.53 21.61 2.02
CA LYS A 16 -8.08 21.94 3.34
C LYS A 16 -9.47 21.35 3.49
N THR A 17 -9.56 20.07 3.82
CA THR A 17 -10.84 19.49 4.24
C THR A 17 -11.09 19.91 5.68
N THR A 18 -12.25 20.50 5.97
CA THR A 18 -12.68 20.83 7.34
C THR A 18 -13.84 19.91 7.67
N TYR A 19 -13.61 18.98 8.59
CA TYR A 19 -14.70 18.22 9.20
C TYR A 19 -15.25 19.03 10.37
N THR A 20 -16.55 18.94 10.62
CA THR A 20 -17.17 19.45 11.84
C THR A 20 -18.24 18.46 12.20
N ALA A 21 -17.91 17.55 13.13
CA ALA A 21 -18.87 16.63 13.71
C ALA A 21 -19.30 17.19 15.06
N GLU A 22 -20.60 17.42 15.22
CA GLU A 22 -21.21 17.70 16.52
C GLU A 22 -21.68 16.38 17.13
N HIS A 23 -21.12 16.01 18.27
CA HIS A 23 -21.62 14.87 19.04
C HIS A 23 -22.30 15.38 20.32
N ILE A 24 -23.52 14.89 20.56
CA ILE A 24 -24.37 15.28 21.68
C ILE A 24 -24.46 14.09 22.63
N LEU A 25 -23.82 14.21 23.79
CA LEU A 25 -24.02 13.25 24.88
C LEU A 25 -25.22 13.71 25.71
N GLU A 26 -26.38 13.12 25.47
CA GLU A 26 -27.62 13.46 26.20
C GLU A 26 -27.67 12.85 27.60
N ASN A 27 -26.95 11.74 27.82
CA ASN A 27 -26.99 11.00 29.07
C ASN A 27 -25.57 10.58 29.49
N PRO A 28 -24.84 11.38 30.28
CA PRO A 28 -23.47 11.06 30.67
C PRO A 28 -23.36 9.76 31.50
N HIS A 29 -24.47 9.18 31.97
CA HIS A 29 -24.53 7.83 32.51
C HIS A 29 -24.05 6.72 31.57
N GLU A 30 -24.04 6.96 30.26
CA GLU A 30 -23.44 6.04 29.29
C GLU A 30 -21.91 5.94 29.43
N LEU A 31 -21.26 6.97 29.98
CA LEU A 31 -19.84 6.93 30.40
C LEU A 31 -19.64 6.24 31.75
N PHE A 32 -20.73 5.96 32.47
CA PHE A 32 -20.75 5.42 33.84
C PHE A 32 -21.45 4.06 33.88
N ALA A 33 -21.07 3.13 33.00
CA ALA A 33 -21.45 1.73 33.21
C ALA A 33 -20.83 1.24 34.53
N PRO A 34 -21.57 0.56 35.43
CA PRO A 34 -21.03 0.07 36.68
C PRO A 34 -20.11 -1.12 36.39
N ALA A 35 -18.84 -0.85 36.11
CA ALA A 35 -17.81 -1.87 36.12
C ALA A 35 -17.65 -2.35 37.57
N ALA A 36 -18.26 -3.49 37.88
CA ALA A 36 -18.05 -4.21 39.11
C ALA A 36 -16.54 -4.47 39.29
N PHE A 37 -15.98 -3.92 40.36
CA PHE A 37 -14.70 -4.28 40.98
C PHE A 37 -13.50 -4.46 40.03
N ALA A 38 -12.83 -3.35 39.68
CA ALA A 38 -11.40 -3.35 39.38
C ALA A 38 -10.77 -1.98 39.71
N SER A 39 -9.50 -2.00 40.12
CA SER A 39 -8.66 -0.84 40.40
C SER A 39 -8.66 0.14 39.21
N THR A 40 -9.12 1.37 39.46
CA THR A 40 -9.25 2.52 38.52
C THR A 40 -10.05 2.22 37.25
N PRO A 41 -11.39 2.42 37.24
CA PRO A 41 -12.18 2.32 36.01
C PRO A 41 -11.84 3.51 35.10
N THR A 42 -11.27 3.25 33.93
CA THR A 42 -11.25 4.20 32.81
C THR A 42 -12.37 3.82 31.86
N CYS A 43 -13.25 4.77 31.54
CA CYS A 43 -14.28 4.57 30.51
C CYS A 43 -13.89 5.36 29.27
N THR A 44 -13.75 4.67 28.14
CA THR A 44 -13.44 5.27 26.84
C THR A 44 -14.66 5.16 25.93
N LEU A 45 -15.11 6.29 25.41
CA LEU A 45 -16.21 6.37 24.46
C LEU A 45 -15.65 6.72 23.06
N PRO A 46 -15.78 5.82 22.07
CA PRO A 46 -15.42 6.13 20.69
C PRO A 46 -16.46 7.06 20.07
N LEU A 47 -16.00 8.21 19.59
CA LEU A 47 -16.81 9.21 18.89
C LEU A 47 -16.33 9.28 17.45
N VAL A 48 -17.09 8.68 16.53
CA VAL A 48 -16.77 8.74 15.10
C VAL A 48 -16.99 10.17 14.62
N ALA A 49 -15.90 10.89 14.38
CA ALA A 49 -15.94 12.27 13.94
C ALA A 49 -15.96 12.38 12.41
N SER A 50 -15.38 11.42 11.70
CA SER A 50 -15.50 11.27 10.26
C SER A 50 -15.16 9.83 9.82
N PRO A 51 -15.35 9.47 8.53
CA PRO A 51 -14.94 8.16 8.02
C PRO A 51 -13.44 7.86 8.18
N GLU A 52 -12.62 8.90 8.36
CA GLU A 52 -11.16 8.83 8.37
C GLU A 52 -10.55 9.15 9.75
N TRP A 53 -11.36 9.58 10.73
CA TRP A 53 -10.90 10.05 12.02
C TRP A 53 -11.85 9.62 13.14
N LEU A 54 -11.26 9.01 14.17
CA LEU A 54 -11.91 8.60 15.40
C LEU A 54 -11.44 9.51 16.54
N LEU A 55 -12.37 10.17 17.21
CA LEU A 55 -12.10 10.90 18.44
C LEU A 55 -12.53 10.04 19.62
N GLU A 56 -11.66 9.79 20.59
CA GLU A 56 -11.98 9.03 21.78
C GLU A 56 -12.00 9.97 22.98
N LEU A 57 -13.08 9.92 23.75
CA LEU A 57 -13.20 10.61 25.03
C LEU A 57 -13.00 9.57 26.13
N THR A 58 -11.98 9.76 26.97
CA THR A 58 -11.75 8.93 28.15
C THR A 58 -12.01 9.75 29.41
N ALA A 59 -12.92 9.28 30.24
CA ALA A 59 -13.09 9.80 31.59
C ALA A 59 -12.02 9.18 32.49
N LEU A 60 -11.34 10.00 33.28
CA LEU A 60 -10.33 9.56 34.24
C LEU A 60 -10.89 9.78 35.65
N ALA A 61 -10.95 8.71 36.43
CA ALA A 61 -11.34 8.79 37.83
C ALA A 61 -10.11 9.17 38.68
N SER A 62 -10.19 10.29 39.40
CA SER A 62 -9.31 10.56 40.54
C SER A 62 -10.17 10.55 41.81
N ASP A 63 -9.82 9.72 42.79
CA ASP A 63 -10.49 9.68 44.12
C ASP A 63 -12.03 9.61 44.07
N CYS A 64 -12.59 8.78 43.18
CA CYS A 64 -14.05 8.59 42.98
C CYS A 64 -14.80 9.82 42.44
N ILE A 65 -14.10 10.84 41.95
CA ILE A 65 -14.67 11.98 41.25
C ILE A 65 -14.15 11.95 39.80
N TRP A 66 -15.06 11.88 38.83
CA TRP A 66 -14.72 11.94 37.40
C TRP A 66 -14.50 13.40 37.00
N ASP A 67 -13.41 13.98 37.49
CA ASP A 67 -13.06 15.40 37.33
C ASP A 67 -12.07 15.65 36.19
N ARG A 68 -11.60 14.61 35.51
CA ARG A 68 -10.64 14.72 34.41
C ARG A 68 -11.12 13.95 33.19
N TYR A 69 -10.91 14.55 32.03
CA TYR A 69 -11.18 13.94 30.73
C TYR A 69 -9.94 14.06 29.87
N SER A 70 -9.63 13.01 29.14
CA SER A 70 -8.62 13.03 28.09
C SER A 70 -9.27 12.75 26.75
N PHE A 71 -8.83 13.48 25.73
CA PHE A 71 -9.20 13.23 24.35
C PHE A 71 -8.03 12.55 23.65
N ALA A 72 -8.33 11.55 22.82
CA ALA A 72 -7.36 10.97 21.90
C ALA A 72 -7.93 11.04 20.48
N LEU A 73 -7.18 11.60 19.55
CA LEU A 73 -7.54 11.60 18.13
C LEU A 73 -6.76 10.49 17.43
N ARG A 74 -7.47 9.64 16.69
CA ARG A 74 -6.91 8.51 15.95
C ARG A 74 -7.31 8.60 14.48
N PRO A 75 -6.39 8.45 13.54
CA PRO A 75 -6.75 8.21 12.16
C PRO A 75 -7.40 6.83 12.02
N ILE A 76 -8.45 6.74 11.21
CA ILE A 76 -8.96 5.48 10.70
C ILE A 76 -8.23 5.23 9.37
N PRO A 77 -7.47 4.13 9.24
CA PRO A 77 -6.78 3.82 8.00
C PRO A 77 -7.79 3.68 6.86
N THR A 78 -7.56 4.41 5.78
CA THR A 78 -8.24 4.26 4.49
C THR A 78 -7.94 2.88 3.90
N ALA A 79 -8.73 2.44 2.92
CA ALA A 79 -8.46 1.18 2.22
C ALA A 79 -7.01 1.12 1.70
N ARG A 80 -6.52 2.24 1.15
CA ARG A 80 -5.14 2.37 0.65
C ARG A 80 -4.08 2.29 1.75
N GLU A 81 -4.29 2.90 2.91
CA GLU A 81 -3.33 2.82 4.03
C GLU A 81 -3.29 1.41 4.63
N ARG A 82 -4.43 0.69 4.66
CA ARG A 82 -4.46 -0.71 5.10
C ARG A 82 -3.63 -1.63 4.18
N GLU A 83 -3.54 -1.33 2.90
CA GLU A 83 -2.66 -2.05 1.96
C GLU A 83 -1.17 -1.84 2.26
N LEU A 84 -0.81 -0.71 2.88
CA LEU A 84 0.57 -0.38 3.26
C LEU A 84 1.00 -1.01 4.58
N GLY A 85 0.10 -1.71 5.28
CA GLY A 85 0.37 -2.31 6.60
C GLY A 85 0.85 -1.25 7.59
N ASP A 86 2.05 -1.43 8.12
CA ASP A 86 2.61 -0.54 9.14
C ASP A 86 3.36 0.68 8.55
N PHE A 87 3.39 0.81 7.22
CA PHE A 87 4.25 1.76 6.50
C PHE A 87 3.52 3.00 5.96
N TRP A 88 2.43 3.43 6.61
CA TRP A 88 1.74 4.67 6.25
C TRP A 88 1.90 5.74 7.32
N THR A 89 1.91 6.99 6.87
CA THR A 89 1.87 8.16 7.75
C THR A 89 0.89 9.18 7.21
N ARG A 90 0.27 9.95 8.10
CA ARG A 90 -0.67 11.02 7.75
C ARG A 90 -0.35 12.27 8.54
N LYS A 91 -0.16 13.39 7.85
CA LYS A 91 0.03 14.70 8.50
C LYS A 91 -1.30 15.40 8.66
N ALA A 92 -1.60 15.85 9.87
CA ALA A 92 -2.77 16.66 10.12
C ALA A 92 -2.57 17.67 11.25
N SER A 93 -3.12 18.86 11.08
CA SER A 93 -3.40 19.79 12.16
C SER A 93 -4.85 19.60 12.62
N PHE A 94 -5.13 19.77 13.90
CA PHE A 94 -6.50 19.63 14.40
C PHE A 94 -6.85 20.64 15.49
N GLU A 95 -8.15 20.90 15.64
CA GLU A 95 -8.74 21.72 16.68
C GLU A 95 -9.97 21.00 17.24
N ILE A 96 -9.96 20.70 18.54
CA ILE A 96 -11.09 20.12 19.26
C ILE A 96 -11.73 21.22 20.08
N VAL A 97 -13.00 21.51 19.80
CA VAL A 97 -13.82 22.43 20.58
C VAL A 97 -14.76 21.61 21.45
N CYS A 98 -14.70 21.83 22.76
CA CYS A 98 -15.57 21.20 23.73
C CYS A 98 -16.43 22.26 24.43
N ARG A 99 -17.74 22.03 24.47
CA ARG A 99 -18.72 22.86 25.16
C ARG A 99 -19.50 22.00 26.14
N PHE A 100 -19.56 22.46 27.39
CA PHE A 100 -20.41 21.86 28.41
C PHE A 100 -21.65 22.73 28.58
N LEU A 101 -22.81 22.14 28.37
CA LEU A 101 -24.10 22.80 28.42
C LEU A 101 -24.90 22.23 29.61
N LYS A 102 -25.51 23.10 30.41
CA LYS A 102 -26.51 22.71 31.40
C LYS A 102 -27.87 22.79 30.77
N ARG A 103 -28.67 21.73 30.90
CA ARG A 103 -30.06 21.76 30.47
C ARG A 103 -30.84 22.73 31.35
N ASP A 104 -31.37 23.79 30.75
CA ASP A 104 -32.29 24.73 31.40
C ASP A 104 -33.62 24.69 30.62
N PRO A 105 -34.79 24.70 31.30
CA PRO A 105 -36.11 24.75 30.66
C PRO A 105 -36.28 25.86 29.61
N ARG A 106 -35.47 26.93 29.67
CA ARG A 106 -35.50 28.06 28.73
C ARG A 106 -34.52 27.92 27.55
N GLY A 107 -33.78 26.82 27.48
CA GLY A 107 -32.74 26.54 26.49
C GLY A 107 -31.41 26.21 27.14
N ASP A 108 -30.54 25.48 26.44
CA ASP A 108 -29.26 25.03 26.99
C ASP A 108 -28.35 26.22 27.40
N GLN A 109 -27.93 26.26 28.66
CA GLN A 109 -27.00 27.27 29.17
C GLN A 109 -25.56 26.75 29.04
N GLN A 110 -24.72 27.41 28.24
CA GLN A 110 -23.30 27.07 28.15
C GLN A 110 -22.57 27.39 29.46
N LEU A 111 -22.10 26.35 30.15
CA LEU A 111 -21.34 26.46 31.39
C LEU A 111 -19.86 26.67 31.16
N SER A 112 -19.30 26.01 30.14
CA SER A 112 -17.89 26.18 29.80
C SER A 112 -17.61 25.90 28.33
N TYR A 113 -16.53 26.52 27.85
CA TYR A 113 -16.02 26.42 26.50
C TYR A 113 -14.50 26.24 26.55
N ARG A 114 -14.02 25.29 25.76
CA ARG A 114 -12.59 25.05 25.52
C ARG A 114 -12.38 24.80 24.04
N SER A 115 -11.37 25.44 23.46
CA SER A 115 -10.82 25.04 22.17
C SER A 115 -9.39 24.59 22.38
N ILE A 116 -9.04 23.48 21.77
CA ILE A 116 -7.75 22.83 21.93
C ILE A 116 -7.16 22.59 20.55
N LYS A 117 -6.01 23.19 20.27
CA LYS A 117 -5.31 23.01 19.00
C LYS A 117 -4.19 22.01 19.19
N GLY A 118 -4.17 21.00 18.33
CA GLY A 118 -3.01 20.13 18.17
C GLY A 118 -1.83 20.90 17.56
N PRO A 119 -0.62 20.34 17.64
CA PRO A 119 0.53 20.89 16.92
C PRO A 119 0.29 20.88 15.41
N ASP A 120 0.85 21.88 14.73
CA ASP A 120 0.71 21.97 13.28
C ASP A 120 1.48 20.86 12.56
N GLY A 121 0.83 20.21 11.60
CA GLY A 121 1.44 19.14 10.80
C GLY A 121 1.81 17.88 11.60
N PHE A 122 1.08 17.56 12.66
CA PHE A 122 1.32 16.36 13.46
C PHE A 122 1.26 15.10 12.59
N VAL A 123 2.26 14.23 12.73
CA VAL A 123 2.38 13.00 11.96
C VAL A 123 1.74 11.87 12.76
N PHE A 124 0.73 11.23 12.17
CA PHE A 124 0.17 9.97 12.64
C PHE A 124 0.76 8.83 11.82
N ASP A 125 1.11 7.71 12.44
CA ASP A 125 1.63 6.52 11.76
C ASP A 125 0.83 5.26 12.15
N ALA A 126 1.20 4.11 11.58
CA ALA A 126 0.50 2.86 11.78
C ALA A 126 0.78 2.18 13.13
N ASP A 127 2.02 2.31 13.63
CA ASP A 127 2.51 1.62 14.83
C ASP A 127 2.20 2.38 16.13
N GLN A 128 1.98 3.69 16.08
CA GLN A 128 1.72 4.53 17.27
C GLN A 128 0.24 4.80 17.46
N ASN A 129 -0.44 3.81 18.00
CA ASN A 129 -1.76 3.97 18.59
C ASN A 129 -1.63 3.77 20.12
N PRO A 130 -1.71 4.78 21.02
CA PRO A 130 -1.97 6.21 20.87
C PRO A 130 -0.78 7.09 21.31
N GLN A 131 -0.75 8.39 20.96
CA GLN A 131 -0.58 9.47 21.95
C GLN A 131 -0.50 10.84 21.27
N TRP A 132 -1.67 11.44 21.09
CA TRP A 132 -1.84 12.70 21.79
C TRP A 132 -2.79 12.44 22.95
N LEU A 133 -2.22 12.04 24.10
CA LEU A 133 -2.92 12.18 25.37
C LEU A 133 -2.67 13.61 25.82
N TRP A 134 -3.74 14.33 26.15
CA TRP A 134 -3.63 15.50 27.01
C TRP A 134 -3.74 15.03 28.45
N PRO A 135 -2.64 14.94 29.23
CA PRO A 135 -2.66 14.31 30.55
C PRO A 135 -3.26 15.20 31.63
N ASP A 136 -3.49 16.48 31.36
CA ASP A 136 -3.77 17.44 32.43
C ASP A 136 -4.65 18.60 31.97
N SER A 137 -5.87 18.73 32.51
CA SER A 137 -6.59 20.02 32.69
C SER A 137 -7.86 20.33 31.88
N THR A 138 -8.82 19.42 31.76
CA THR A 138 -10.22 19.85 31.69
C THR A 138 -10.94 19.46 32.97
N VAL A 139 -10.70 20.23 34.03
CA VAL A 139 -11.59 20.23 35.19
C VAL A 139 -12.94 20.75 34.67
N PRO A 140 -14.02 19.94 34.68
CA PRO A 140 -15.34 20.46 34.34
C PRO A 140 -15.67 21.62 35.27
N PRO A 141 -16.56 22.55 34.89
CA PRO A 141 -17.04 23.57 35.81
C PRO A 141 -17.56 22.87 37.08
N ARG A 142 -16.90 23.15 38.22
CA ARG A 142 -17.06 22.48 39.53
C ARG A 142 -18.44 21.82 39.71
N GLY A 143 -18.49 20.49 39.64
CA GLY A 143 -19.70 19.72 39.93
C GLY A 143 -19.81 18.42 39.10
N PRO A 144 -20.67 17.48 39.51
CA PRO A 144 -20.94 16.27 38.75
C PRO A 144 -21.56 16.59 37.39
N LEU A 145 -21.17 15.88 36.34
CA LEU A 145 -21.72 16.04 34.98
C LEU A 145 -23.18 15.60 34.82
N TYR A 146 -23.85 15.19 35.90
CA TYR A 146 -25.23 14.70 35.84
C TYR A 146 -26.15 15.76 35.19
N GLY A 147 -26.83 15.38 34.11
CA GLY A 147 -27.72 16.28 33.37
C GLY A 147 -27.02 17.37 32.56
N MET A 148 -25.71 17.26 32.35
CA MET A 148 -24.98 18.10 31.39
C MET A 148 -25.00 17.47 30.00
N ARG A 149 -25.15 18.33 28.99
CA ARG A 149 -24.95 17.99 27.59
C ARG A 149 -23.54 18.41 27.18
N ILE A 150 -22.75 17.47 26.68
CA ILE A 150 -21.43 17.76 26.11
C ILE A 150 -21.59 17.87 24.60
N VAL A 151 -21.09 18.96 24.04
CA VAL A 151 -21.01 19.20 22.60
C VAL A 151 -19.54 19.25 22.22
N LEU A 152 -19.13 18.30 21.38
CA LEU A 152 -17.79 18.22 20.82
C LEU A 152 -17.84 18.59 19.35
N ALA A 153 -16.94 19.45 18.92
CA ALA A 153 -16.70 19.77 17.51
C ALA A 153 -15.22 19.52 17.19
N LEU A 154 -14.96 18.60 16.27
CA LEU A 154 -13.62 18.32 15.77
C LEU A 154 -13.43 18.99 14.42
N LYS A 155 -12.37 19.77 14.28
CA LYS A 155 -11.86 20.29 13.02
C LYS A 155 -10.50 19.66 12.75
N VAL A 156 -10.40 18.85 11.71
CA VAL A 156 -9.12 18.32 11.23
C VAL A 156 -8.80 18.98 9.91
N ILE A 157 -7.55 19.42 9.74
CA ILE A 157 -6.97 19.88 8.47
C ILE A 157 -5.90 18.85 8.12
N THR A 158 -6.18 18.06 7.10
CA THR A 158 -5.23 17.08 6.55
C THR A 158 -4.43 17.71 5.45
N GLU A 159 -3.12 17.52 5.48
CA GLU A 159 -2.31 17.74 4.29
C GLU A 159 -2.39 16.47 3.45
N GLU A 160 -3.18 16.49 2.38
CA GLU A 160 -3.06 15.48 1.33
C GLU A 160 -1.70 15.69 0.65
N ASN A 161 -0.65 15.14 1.26
CA ASN A 161 0.59 14.89 0.54
C ASN A 161 0.28 13.79 -0.47
N CYS A 162 -0.22 14.19 -1.64
CA CYS A 162 0.15 13.51 -2.86
C CYS A 162 1.68 13.57 -2.89
N LEU A 163 2.35 12.52 -2.42
CA LEU A 163 3.59 11.95 -2.94
C LEU A 163 4.24 11.07 -1.87
N PHE A 164 4.60 9.87 -2.30
CA PHE A 164 5.53 8.95 -1.64
C PHE A 164 6.98 9.48 -1.61
N ASP A 165 7.19 10.79 -1.66
CA ASP A 165 8.54 11.35 -1.73
C ASP A 165 8.84 12.02 -0.39
N GLN A 166 9.32 11.26 0.58
CA GLN A 166 10.58 11.53 1.31
C GLN A 166 10.86 10.36 2.28
N PRO A 167 11.97 9.61 2.12
CA PRO A 167 12.66 9.02 3.26
C PRO A 167 13.49 10.12 3.98
N PRO A 168 13.97 9.85 5.20
CA PRO A 168 14.13 10.84 6.26
C PRO A 168 15.35 11.73 6.07
N ASP A 169 15.19 13.00 6.45
CA ASP A 169 16.22 13.99 6.73
C ASP A 169 17.17 14.40 5.57
N LYS A 170 17.49 15.69 5.50
CA LYS A 170 18.24 16.35 4.41
C LYS A 170 19.74 16.00 4.38
N SER A 171 20.12 14.74 4.60
CA SER A 171 21.52 14.30 4.57
C SER A 171 21.82 13.12 3.63
N THR A 172 20.81 12.45 3.06
CA THR A 172 21.05 11.44 2.02
C THR A 172 21.38 12.11 0.70
N LYS A 173 22.68 12.24 0.40
CA LYS A 173 23.13 12.54 -0.97
C LYS A 173 22.55 11.49 -1.90
N GLU A 174 21.70 11.90 -2.83
CA GLU A 174 21.20 11.02 -3.89
C GLU A 174 22.39 10.39 -4.62
N VAL A 175 22.32 9.07 -4.83
CA VAL A 175 23.36 8.36 -5.56
C VAL A 175 23.35 8.85 -7.00
N PRO A 176 24.48 9.33 -7.55
CA PRO A 176 24.53 9.81 -8.92
C PRO A 176 24.10 8.70 -9.90
N LEU A 177 23.18 9.02 -10.82
CA LEU A 177 22.70 8.08 -11.85
C LEU A 177 23.84 7.44 -12.66
N GLN A 178 24.94 8.17 -12.86
CA GLN A 178 26.13 7.65 -13.53
C GLN A 178 26.71 6.43 -12.81
N LEU A 179 26.72 6.43 -11.48
CA LEU A 179 27.21 5.29 -10.70
C LEU A 179 26.28 4.08 -10.86
N LEU A 180 24.97 4.29 -10.80
CA LEU A 180 23.98 3.22 -11.02
C LEU A 180 24.12 2.61 -12.42
N ASN A 181 24.28 3.45 -13.44
CA ASN A 181 24.51 3.00 -14.81
C ASN A 181 25.82 2.19 -14.93
N SER A 182 26.90 2.63 -14.28
CA SER A 182 28.15 1.86 -14.25
C SER A 182 28.00 0.49 -13.60
N PHE A 183 27.18 0.36 -12.55
CA PHE A 183 26.83 -0.96 -12.01
C PHE A 183 26.01 -1.77 -13.02
N GLY A 184 25.00 -1.17 -13.65
CA GLY A 184 24.21 -1.82 -14.70
C GLY A 184 25.07 -2.33 -15.86
N ASP A 185 26.08 -1.57 -16.28
CA ASP A 185 27.05 -1.93 -17.34
C ASP A 185 27.91 -3.15 -16.98
N THR A 186 28.06 -3.48 -15.69
CA THR A 186 28.81 -4.67 -15.26
C THR A 186 27.95 -5.94 -15.25
N LEU A 187 26.62 -5.82 -15.30
CA LEU A 187 25.75 -6.99 -15.40
C LEU A 187 25.99 -7.68 -16.75
N ASN A 188 26.01 -9.01 -16.75
CA ASN A 188 26.36 -9.84 -17.89
C ASN A 188 27.79 -9.65 -18.45
N ASP A 189 28.69 -8.97 -17.73
CA ASP A 189 30.12 -8.95 -18.09
C ASP A 189 30.85 -10.16 -17.48
N PRO A 190 31.32 -11.14 -18.30
CA PRO A 190 32.11 -12.26 -17.82
C PRO A 190 33.45 -11.80 -17.21
N SER A 191 33.87 -10.56 -17.49
CA SER A 191 35.15 -10.01 -17.06
C SER A 191 35.25 -9.77 -15.55
N PHE A 192 34.12 -9.66 -14.86
CA PHE A 192 34.07 -9.31 -13.43
C PHE A 192 33.14 -10.21 -12.60
N SER A 193 32.36 -11.06 -13.27
CA SER A 193 31.36 -11.92 -12.66
C SER A 193 31.96 -13.16 -12.00
N ASP A 194 31.32 -13.62 -10.93
CA ASP A 194 31.68 -14.81 -10.14
C ASP A 194 30.52 -15.82 -10.00
N VAL A 195 29.37 -15.51 -10.61
CA VAL A 195 28.21 -16.39 -10.73
C VAL A 195 27.66 -16.36 -12.16
N LEU A 196 27.24 -17.54 -12.64
CA LEU A 196 26.62 -17.75 -13.94
C LEU A 196 25.24 -18.38 -13.73
N PHE A 197 24.18 -17.71 -14.14
CA PHE A 197 22.85 -18.29 -14.22
C PHE A 197 22.63 -18.95 -15.58
N ARG A 198 22.27 -20.23 -15.59
CA ARG A 198 21.71 -20.92 -16.75
C ARG A 198 20.20 -20.94 -16.57
N VAL A 199 19.54 -19.98 -17.22
CA VAL A 199 18.12 -19.70 -17.07
C VAL A 199 17.38 -20.36 -18.22
N SER A 200 16.34 -21.16 -17.93
CA SER A 200 15.52 -21.82 -18.95
C SER A 200 14.04 -21.49 -18.80
N ASN A 201 13.36 -21.38 -19.95
CA ASN A 201 11.91 -21.31 -20.05
C ASN A 201 11.47 -22.22 -21.21
N GLY A 202 11.12 -23.47 -20.89
CA GLY A 202 10.84 -24.48 -21.91
C GLY A 202 12.05 -24.75 -22.81
N PRO A 203 11.95 -24.58 -24.15
CA PRO A 203 13.07 -24.81 -25.07
C PRO A 203 14.12 -23.70 -25.03
N ASP A 204 13.77 -22.51 -24.54
CA ASP A 204 14.65 -21.36 -24.51
C ASP A 204 15.58 -21.47 -23.30
N SER A 205 16.87 -21.27 -23.54
CA SER A 205 17.89 -21.23 -22.48
C SER A 205 18.87 -20.11 -22.72
N LEU A 206 19.28 -19.45 -21.63
CA LEU A 206 20.12 -18.28 -21.69
C LEU A 206 21.07 -18.23 -20.51
N GLN A 207 22.28 -17.75 -20.77
CA GLN A 207 23.32 -17.56 -19.79
C GLN A 207 23.37 -16.10 -19.35
N MET A 208 23.40 -15.86 -18.04
CA MET A 208 23.51 -14.52 -17.46
C MET A 208 24.61 -14.49 -16.41
N TYR A 209 25.53 -13.53 -16.55
CA TYR A 209 26.65 -13.37 -15.63
C TYR A 209 26.32 -12.30 -14.58
N ALA A 210 26.69 -12.57 -13.33
CA ALA A 210 26.43 -11.64 -12.23
C ALA A 210 27.49 -11.74 -11.12
N HIS A 211 27.31 -10.90 -10.10
CA HIS A 211 28.19 -10.77 -8.94
C HIS A 211 27.48 -11.23 -7.67
N LYS A 212 27.99 -12.26 -7.01
CA LYS A 212 27.46 -12.77 -5.72
C LYS A 212 27.38 -11.67 -4.68
N ALA A 213 28.39 -10.81 -4.60
CA ALA A 213 28.45 -9.72 -3.63
C ALA A 213 27.24 -8.79 -3.73
N ILE A 214 26.77 -8.49 -4.94
CA ILE A 214 25.59 -7.64 -5.17
C ILE A 214 24.32 -8.42 -4.81
N LEU A 215 24.16 -9.64 -5.34
CA LEU A 215 22.97 -10.46 -5.13
C LEU A 215 22.70 -10.73 -3.65
N VAL A 216 23.73 -11.16 -2.90
CA VAL A 216 23.64 -11.48 -1.47
C VAL A 216 23.29 -10.23 -0.63
N LYS A 217 23.77 -9.05 -1.05
CA LYS A 217 23.48 -7.80 -0.33
C LYS A 217 22.09 -7.24 -0.62
N ARG A 218 21.56 -7.51 -1.82
CA ARG A 218 20.34 -6.88 -2.33
C ARG A 218 19.11 -7.79 -2.30
N CYS A 219 19.31 -9.10 -2.13
CA CYS A 219 18.23 -10.09 -2.15
C CYS A 219 18.45 -11.15 -1.06
N GLU A 220 17.50 -11.23 -0.12
CA GLU A 220 17.46 -12.25 0.94
C GLU A 220 17.46 -13.66 0.36
N TYR A 221 16.65 -13.93 -0.65
CA TYR A 221 16.58 -15.22 -1.31
C TYR A 221 17.94 -15.65 -1.87
N PHE A 222 18.59 -14.79 -2.67
CA PHE A 222 19.91 -15.12 -3.24
C PHE A 222 20.99 -15.27 -2.19
N ARG A 223 20.91 -14.55 -1.07
CA ARG A 223 21.82 -14.79 0.06
C ARG A 223 21.68 -16.19 0.60
N HIS A 224 20.48 -16.67 0.87
CA HIS A 224 20.28 -18.03 1.36
C HIS A 224 20.70 -19.08 0.31
N LEU A 225 20.38 -18.83 -0.97
CA LEU A 225 20.77 -19.71 -2.09
C LEU A 225 22.30 -19.85 -2.20
N LEU A 226 23.03 -18.74 -2.11
CA LEU A 226 24.48 -18.69 -2.32
C LEU A 226 25.31 -18.98 -1.05
N SER A 227 24.72 -18.90 0.15
CA SER A 227 25.41 -19.17 1.43
C SER A 227 25.03 -20.49 2.09
N GLY A 228 23.95 -21.14 1.64
CA GLY A 228 23.41 -22.37 2.25
C GLY A 228 23.69 -23.66 1.48
N ASN A 229 23.27 -24.79 2.07
CA ASN A 229 23.34 -26.14 1.48
C ASN A 229 22.15 -26.47 0.56
N PHE A 230 21.63 -25.50 -0.21
CA PHE A 230 20.53 -25.77 -1.13
C PHE A 230 20.96 -26.76 -2.23
N ALA A 231 20.06 -27.64 -2.65
CA ALA A 231 20.31 -28.57 -3.75
C ALA A 231 20.59 -27.84 -5.08
N GLU A 232 20.02 -26.65 -5.29
CA GLU A 232 20.33 -25.76 -6.43
C GLU A 232 21.66 -25.01 -6.25
N GLY A 233 22.15 -24.90 -5.02
CA GLY A 233 23.48 -24.38 -4.68
C GLY A 233 24.58 -25.44 -4.80
N SER A 234 24.26 -26.67 -5.23
CA SER A 234 25.27 -27.70 -5.48
C SER A 234 26.18 -27.26 -6.62
N THR A 235 27.37 -26.83 -6.25
CA THR A 235 28.42 -26.21 -7.06
C THR A 235 28.83 -27.07 -8.26
N GLU A 236 28.19 -26.84 -9.42
CA GLU A 236 28.93 -26.95 -10.68
C GLU A 236 29.84 -25.73 -10.76
N THR A 237 31.15 -25.95 -10.65
CA THR A 237 32.13 -24.93 -10.96
C THR A 237 32.59 -25.16 -12.38
N THR A 238 32.29 -24.24 -13.28
CA THR A 238 32.83 -24.28 -14.65
C THR A 238 34.00 -23.32 -14.74
N ILE A 239 35.04 -23.74 -15.46
CA ILE A 239 36.18 -22.89 -15.81
C ILE A 239 35.99 -22.43 -17.25
N GLU A 240 35.68 -21.15 -17.44
CA GLU A 240 35.73 -20.51 -18.76
C GLU A 240 36.78 -19.40 -18.69
N GLN A 241 37.67 -19.34 -19.69
CA GLN A 241 38.72 -18.32 -19.78
C GLN A 241 39.56 -18.16 -18.49
N ASP A 242 39.94 -19.27 -17.86
CA ASP A 242 40.73 -19.31 -16.61
C ASP A 242 40.02 -18.70 -15.38
N ARG A 243 38.69 -18.60 -15.42
CA ARG A 243 37.87 -18.13 -14.29
C ARG A 243 36.86 -19.16 -13.82
N HIS A 244 36.71 -19.21 -12.51
CA HIS A 244 35.76 -20.09 -11.83
C HIS A 244 34.43 -19.37 -11.63
N TYR A 245 33.38 -19.87 -12.29
CA TYR A 245 32.01 -19.41 -12.06
C TYR A 245 31.27 -20.39 -11.16
N HIS A 246 30.50 -19.85 -10.22
CA HIS A 246 29.47 -20.62 -9.55
C HIS A 246 28.24 -20.69 -10.45
N VAL A 247 27.89 -21.89 -10.93
CA VAL A 247 26.78 -22.05 -11.87
C VAL A 247 25.49 -22.36 -11.12
N ILE A 248 24.42 -21.62 -11.45
CA ILE A 248 23.07 -21.85 -10.93
C ILE A 248 22.14 -22.13 -12.10
N ASN A 249 21.48 -23.28 -12.09
CA ASN A 249 20.47 -23.64 -13.08
C ASN A 249 19.09 -23.23 -12.56
N LEU A 250 18.37 -22.39 -13.30
CA LEU A 250 17.05 -21.89 -12.90
C LEU A 250 16.04 -22.12 -14.03
N SER A 251 14.88 -22.66 -13.69
CA SER A 251 13.72 -22.62 -14.59
C SER A 251 12.84 -21.45 -14.16
N VAL A 252 12.60 -20.51 -15.07
CA VAL A 252 11.81 -19.30 -14.79
C VAL A 252 10.65 -19.18 -15.77
N PRO A 253 9.51 -18.61 -15.34
CA PRO A 253 8.37 -18.37 -16.22
C PRO A 253 8.65 -17.32 -17.32
N ASP A 254 9.61 -16.42 -17.11
CA ASP A 254 9.97 -15.36 -18.06
C ASP A 254 11.44 -14.95 -17.88
N ILE A 255 12.24 -15.17 -18.94
CA ILE A 255 13.68 -14.89 -18.96
C ILE A 255 13.95 -13.38 -18.96
N ASN A 256 13.14 -12.58 -19.66
CA ASN A 256 13.29 -11.13 -19.74
C ASN A 256 12.94 -10.46 -18.41
N ALA A 257 11.88 -10.93 -17.74
CA ALA A 257 11.52 -10.46 -16.41
C ALA A 257 12.59 -10.84 -15.37
N PHE A 258 13.17 -12.04 -15.47
CA PHE A 258 14.30 -12.43 -14.63
C PHE A 258 15.53 -11.55 -14.86
N HIS A 259 15.89 -11.27 -16.12
CA HIS A 259 16.96 -10.32 -16.44
C HIS A 259 16.65 -8.92 -15.89
N GLY A 260 15.41 -8.46 -15.99
CA GLY A 260 14.97 -7.19 -15.40
C GLY A 260 15.12 -7.15 -13.88
N ILE A 261 14.92 -8.27 -13.20
CA ILE A 261 15.18 -8.40 -11.75
C ILE A 261 16.68 -8.30 -11.46
N LEU A 262 17.53 -8.98 -12.23
CA LEU A 262 18.98 -8.82 -12.07
C LEU A 262 19.40 -7.37 -12.30
N TYR A 263 18.89 -6.72 -13.34
CA TYR A 263 19.18 -5.30 -13.59
C TYR A 263 18.70 -4.39 -12.44
N TRP A 264 17.51 -4.66 -11.90
CA TRP A 264 16.97 -3.94 -10.75
C TRP A 264 17.84 -4.10 -9.49
N LEU A 265 18.40 -5.29 -9.24
CA LEU A 265 19.28 -5.52 -8.10
C LEU A 265 20.55 -4.66 -8.14
N TYR A 266 21.02 -4.33 -9.36
CA TYR A 266 22.22 -3.53 -9.58
C TYR A 266 21.94 -2.02 -9.58
N THR A 267 20.75 -1.61 -10.01
CA THR A 267 20.50 -0.22 -10.41
C THR A 267 19.29 0.43 -9.74
N ASP A 268 18.43 -0.35 -9.09
CA ASP A 268 17.08 0.05 -8.63
C ASP A 268 16.12 0.51 -9.77
N ILE A 269 16.55 0.35 -11.03
CA ILE A 269 15.81 0.72 -12.23
C ILE A 269 15.16 -0.53 -12.83
N ILE A 270 13.90 -0.38 -13.25
CA ILE A 270 13.21 -1.40 -14.04
C ILE A 270 12.33 -0.69 -15.07
N ALA A 271 12.27 -1.25 -16.28
CA ALA A 271 11.42 -0.76 -17.35
C ALA A 271 10.24 -1.73 -17.55
N PHE A 272 9.03 -1.20 -17.52
CA PHE A 272 7.82 -1.99 -17.74
C PHE A 272 7.31 -1.85 -19.18
N THR A 273 6.79 -2.94 -19.73
CA THR A 273 5.93 -2.89 -20.93
C THR A 273 4.52 -2.46 -20.54
N SER A 274 3.68 -2.19 -21.55
CA SER A 274 2.24 -2.14 -21.32
C SER A 274 1.75 -3.54 -20.91
N PRO A 275 0.82 -3.68 -19.94
CA PRO A 275 0.32 -4.98 -19.47
C PRO A 275 -0.30 -5.88 -20.55
N LEU A 276 -0.60 -5.36 -21.74
CA LEU A 276 -1.11 -6.12 -22.90
C LEU A 276 -0.05 -6.43 -23.96
N HIS A 277 1.13 -5.81 -23.87
CA HIS A 277 2.23 -6.04 -24.80
C HIS A 277 3.31 -6.84 -24.09
N ASP A 278 3.11 -8.14 -24.18
CA ASP A 278 4.10 -9.15 -23.90
C ASP A 278 5.03 -9.23 -25.13
N ASP A 279 5.99 -8.30 -25.18
CA ASP A 279 7.02 -8.31 -26.22
C ASP A 279 8.07 -9.37 -25.87
N HIS A 280 7.71 -10.64 -26.10
CA HIS A 280 8.60 -11.79 -25.93
C HIS A 280 9.62 -11.91 -27.08
N THR A 281 9.64 -10.98 -28.04
CA THR A 281 10.22 -11.22 -29.37
C THR A 281 11.71 -10.87 -29.53
N SER A 282 12.44 -10.58 -28.46
CA SER A 282 13.89 -10.54 -28.52
C SER A 282 14.55 -11.02 -27.23
N HIS A 283 15.20 -12.18 -27.31
CA HIS A 283 16.19 -12.64 -26.32
C HIS A 283 17.58 -12.06 -26.58
N SER A 284 17.71 -11.12 -27.53
CA SER A 284 18.92 -10.32 -27.67
C SER A 284 18.91 -9.25 -26.58
N PHE A 285 19.77 -9.41 -25.58
CA PHE A 285 19.91 -8.40 -24.55
C PHE A 285 20.59 -7.17 -25.15
N PRO A 286 19.94 -6.00 -25.20
CA PRO A 286 20.66 -4.77 -25.48
C PRO A 286 21.65 -4.56 -24.34
N ASP A 287 22.93 -4.53 -24.70
CA ASP A 287 24.09 -4.81 -23.83
C ASP A 287 24.19 -3.92 -22.57
N LYS A 288 23.39 -2.85 -22.45
CA LYS A 288 23.55 -1.80 -21.41
C LYS A 288 22.26 -1.11 -20.95
N SER A 289 21.08 -1.61 -21.32
CA SER A 289 19.81 -0.97 -20.95
C SER A 289 18.87 -1.94 -20.25
N PRO A 290 18.01 -1.47 -19.33
CA PRO A 290 17.05 -2.34 -18.66
C PRO A 290 16.15 -3.02 -19.70
N PRO A 291 15.99 -4.34 -19.66
CA PRO A 291 15.00 -5.00 -20.49
C PRO A 291 13.60 -4.47 -20.14
N ARG A 292 12.71 -4.42 -21.13
CA ARG A 292 11.31 -4.10 -20.88
C ARG A 292 10.61 -5.37 -20.42
N CYS A 293 9.99 -5.32 -19.25
CA CYS A 293 9.42 -6.49 -18.61
C CYS A 293 7.90 -6.37 -18.45
N SER A 294 7.19 -7.48 -18.60
CA SER A 294 5.78 -7.56 -18.28
C SER A 294 5.58 -7.31 -16.78
N PRO A 295 4.74 -6.33 -16.37
CA PRO A 295 4.55 -6.01 -14.95
C PRO A 295 3.95 -7.19 -14.16
N SER A 296 3.16 -8.04 -14.82
CA SER A 296 2.64 -9.29 -14.25
C SER A 296 3.76 -10.26 -13.89
N MET A 297 4.67 -10.51 -14.83
CA MET A 297 5.81 -11.43 -14.61
C MET A 297 6.78 -10.88 -13.56
N VAL A 298 7.04 -9.57 -13.57
CA VAL A 298 7.85 -8.92 -12.53
C VAL A 298 7.19 -9.07 -11.16
N TYR A 299 5.88 -8.84 -11.04
CA TYR A 299 5.18 -9.01 -9.76
C TYR A 299 5.34 -10.44 -9.22
N ARG A 300 5.11 -11.45 -10.07
CA ARG A 300 5.24 -12.87 -9.72
C ARG A 300 6.66 -13.23 -9.29
N LEU A 301 7.67 -12.83 -10.08
CA LEU A 301 9.06 -13.15 -9.77
C LEU A 301 9.58 -12.36 -8.56
N ALA A 302 9.16 -11.11 -8.39
CA ALA A 302 9.53 -10.31 -7.22
C ALA A 302 8.99 -10.93 -5.93
N ASP A 303 7.77 -11.48 -5.94
CA ASP A 303 7.26 -12.27 -4.81
C ASP A 303 8.12 -13.51 -4.55
N MET A 304 8.42 -14.29 -5.60
CA MET A 304 9.23 -15.51 -5.51
C MET A 304 10.64 -15.26 -4.94
N TYR A 305 11.28 -14.16 -5.35
CA TYR A 305 12.62 -13.77 -4.88
C TYR A 305 12.59 -12.84 -3.66
N GLN A 306 11.43 -12.62 -3.05
CA GLN A 306 11.24 -11.82 -1.84
C GLN A 306 11.73 -10.37 -1.98
N LEU A 307 11.45 -9.75 -3.13
CA LEU A 307 11.79 -8.38 -3.49
C LEU A 307 10.59 -7.46 -3.31
N GLU A 308 10.22 -7.20 -2.06
CA GLU A 308 8.95 -6.55 -1.72
C GLU A 308 8.80 -5.16 -2.33
N THR A 309 9.85 -4.34 -2.34
CA THR A 309 9.84 -3.01 -2.99
C THR A 309 9.56 -3.09 -4.48
N LEU A 310 10.13 -4.10 -5.17
CA LEU A 310 9.92 -4.31 -6.59
C LEU A 310 8.51 -4.86 -6.87
N LYS A 311 8.04 -5.78 -6.03
CA LYS A 311 6.67 -6.32 -6.07
C LYS A 311 5.64 -5.20 -5.94
N PHE A 312 5.79 -4.30 -4.97
CA PHE A 312 4.93 -3.12 -4.83
C PHE A 312 4.99 -2.19 -6.05
N LYS A 313 6.19 -1.97 -6.60
CA LYS A 313 6.37 -1.14 -7.80
C LYS A 313 5.63 -1.74 -9.01
N ALA A 314 5.75 -3.05 -9.22
CA ALA A 314 5.03 -3.76 -10.28
C ALA A 314 3.50 -3.73 -10.06
N PHE A 315 3.05 -3.91 -8.82
CA PHE A 315 1.64 -3.81 -8.45
C PHE A 315 1.05 -2.42 -8.75
N ALA A 316 1.80 -1.37 -8.41
CA ALA A 316 1.38 0.00 -8.69
C ALA A 316 1.22 0.25 -10.20
N VAL A 317 2.11 -0.30 -11.02
CA VAL A 317 2.00 -0.23 -12.49
C VAL A 317 0.77 -0.98 -12.99
N LEU A 318 0.52 -2.20 -12.49
CA LEU A 318 -0.68 -2.96 -12.83
C LEU A 318 -1.96 -2.19 -12.47
N ARG A 319 -2.04 -1.68 -11.23
CA ARG A 319 -3.19 -0.92 -10.73
C ARG A 319 -3.44 0.35 -11.54
N ASN A 320 -2.41 1.13 -11.79
CA ASN A 320 -2.54 2.41 -12.50
C ASN A 320 -2.81 2.21 -14.01
N GLY A 321 -2.44 1.05 -14.55
CA GLY A 321 -2.64 0.67 -15.94
C GLY A 321 -3.93 -0.09 -16.21
N LEU A 322 -4.84 -0.25 -15.24
CA LEU A 322 -6.05 -1.05 -15.44
C LEU A 322 -6.98 -0.44 -16.48
N THR A 323 -7.38 -1.28 -17.42
CA THR A 323 -8.47 -1.06 -18.38
C THR A 323 -9.41 -2.25 -18.33
N ALA A 324 -10.63 -2.13 -18.86
CA ALA A 324 -11.56 -3.27 -18.95
C ALA A 324 -10.93 -4.48 -19.65
N GLU A 325 -10.12 -4.24 -20.70
CA GLU A 325 -9.43 -5.30 -21.41
C GLU A 325 -8.31 -5.95 -20.57
N ILE A 326 -7.48 -5.14 -19.92
CA ILE A 326 -6.39 -5.64 -19.06
C ILE A 326 -6.96 -6.42 -17.88
N ALA A 327 -8.00 -5.90 -17.22
CA ALA A 327 -8.58 -6.53 -16.05
C ALA A 327 -9.12 -7.93 -16.38
N VAL A 328 -9.86 -8.05 -17.49
CA VAL A 328 -10.38 -9.33 -17.98
C VAL A 328 -9.25 -10.26 -18.41
N HIS A 329 -8.24 -9.74 -19.12
CA HIS A 329 -7.08 -10.54 -19.52
C HIS A 329 -6.36 -11.14 -18.30
N LEU A 330 -6.03 -10.31 -17.31
CA LEU A 330 -5.32 -10.74 -16.09
C LEU A 330 -6.11 -11.69 -15.20
N LEU A 331 -7.44 -11.63 -15.25
CA LEU A 331 -8.33 -12.51 -14.50
C LEU A 331 -8.51 -13.88 -15.14
N PHE A 332 -8.73 -13.92 -16.46
CA PHE A 332 -9.23 -15.13 -17.13
C PHE A 332 -8.26 -15.75 -18.12
N HIS A 333 -7.32 -14.96 -18.66
CA HIS A 333 -6.51 -15.35 -19.82
C HIS A 333 -5.00 -15.26 -19.58
N ASP A 334 -4.57 -14.65 -18.47
CA ASP A 334 -3.17 -14.44 -18.16
C ASP A 334 -2.43 -15.75 -17.89
N THR A 335 -1.34 -15.94 -18.61
CA THR A 335 -0.47 -17.12 -18.51
C THR A 335 0.31 -17.14 -17.18
N SER A 336 0.57 -15.98 -16.56
CA SER A 336 1.12 -15.97 -15.20
C SER A 336 0.14 -16.40 -14.12
N ARG A 337 -1.16 -16.48 -14.44
CA ARG A 337 -2.24 -16.78 -13.51
C ARG A 337 -2.19 -15.87 -12.27
N LEU A 338 -1.96 -14.56 -12.47
CA LEU A 338 -1.80 -13.61 -11.36
C LEU A 338 -3.03 -13.60 -10.43
N GLY A 339 -4.23 -13.52 -11.00
CA GLY A 339 -5.48 -13.55 -10.24
C GLY A 339 -5.75 -14.88 -9.52
N PHE A 340 -5.10 -15.97 -9.94
CA PHE A 340 -5.20 -17.26 -9.26
C PHE A 340 -4.31 -17.27 -8.01
N HIS A 341 -3.04 -16.93 -8.17
CA HIS A 341 -2.04 -17.06 -7.12
C HIS A 341 -2.08 -15.93 -6.09
N PHE A 342 -2.49 -14.73 -6.48
CA PHE A 342 -2.37 -13.53 -5.64
C PHE A 342 -3.74 -12.94 -5.34
N VAL A 343 -4.24 -13.21 -4.13
CA VAL A 343 -5.56 -12.75 -3.68
C VAL A 343 -5.69 -11.23 -3.77
N GLN A 344 -4.65 -10.48 -3.41
CA GLN A 344 -4.65 -9.02 -3.51
C GLN A 344 -4.87 -8.53 -4.95
N VAL A 345 -4.19 -9.16 -5.91
CA VAL A 345 -4.37 -8.84 -7.33
C VAL A 345 -5.77 -9.25 -7.78
N ARG A 346 -6.25 -10.44 -7.40
CA ARG A 346 -7.61 -10.88 -7.73
C ARG A 346 -8.66 -9.90 -7.23
N SER A 347 -8.59 -9.49 -5.97
CA SER A 347 -9.52 -8.53 -5.39
C SER A 347 -9.52 -7.21 -6.16
N LEU A 348 -8.33 -6.64 -6.44
CA LEU A 348 -8.20 -5.43 -7.24
C LEU A 348 -8.89 -5.57 -8.61
N LEU A 349 -8.65 -6.67 -9.31
CA LEU A 349 -9.19 -6.89 -10.65
C LEU A 349 -10.71 -7.15 -10.62
N VAL A 350 -11.20 -7.92 -9.66
CA VAL A 350 -12.64 -8.19 -9.48
C VAL A 350 -13.37 -6.90 -9.13
N ASP A 351 -12.85 -6.11 -8.21
CA ASP A 351 -13.46 -4.84 -7.79
C ASP A 351 -13.53 -3.87 -8.98
N PHE A 352 -12.43 -3.76 -9.77
CA PHE A 352 -12.44 -2.99 -11.00
C PHE A 352 -13.51 -3.48 -12.00
N VAL A 353 -13.63 -4.79 -12.20
CA VAL A 353 -14.61 -5.39 -13.11
C VAL A 353 -16.04 -5.08 -12.67
N VAL A 354 -16.32 -5.20 -11.37
CA VAL A 354 -17.65 -4.95 -10.79
C VAL A 354 -18.01 -3.47 -10.90
N GLU A 355 -17.09 -2.57 -10.59
CA GLU A 355 -17.29 -1.12 -10.68
C GLU A 355 -17.48 -0.63 -12.12
N ASN A 356 -16.86 -1.30 -13.09
CA ASN A 356 -16.89 -0.95 -14.51
C ASN A 356 -17.71 -1.95 -15.35
N TRP A 357 -18.68 -2.62 -14.74
CA TRP A 357 -19.40 -3.74 -15.35
C TRP A 357 -20.04 -3.41 -16.71
N ASP A 358 -20.56 -2.19 -16.87
CA ASP A 358 -21.17 -1.75 -18.13
C ASP A 358 -20.18 -1.75 -19.31
N LEU A 359 -18.90 -1.49 -19.05
CA LEU A 359 -17.83 -1.55 -20.04
C LEU A 359 -17.34 -2.99 -20.23
N VAL A 360 -17.20 -3.74 -19.13
CA VAL A 360 -16.64 -5.11 -19.15
C VAL A 360 -17.55 -6.09 -19.86
N LYS A 361 -18.88 -6.02 -19.65
CA LYS A 361 -19.83 -6.96 -20.26
C LYS A 361 -19.84 -6.93 -21.80
N LEU A 362 -19.33 -5.85 -22.39
CA LEU A 362 -19.19 -5.66 -23.84
C LEU A 362 -17.80 -6.02 -24.36
N ASN A 363 -16.84 -6.35 -23.49
CA ASN A 363 -15.48 -6.69 -23.87
C ASN A 363 -15.43 -8.08 -24.53
N GLU A 364 -14.76 -8.20 -25.68
CA GLU A 364 -14.66 -9.45 -26.42
C GLU A 364 -13.97 -10.57 -25.61
N LYS A 365 -12.89 -10.25 -24.89
CA LYS A 365 -12.18 -11.21 -24.03
C LYS A 365 -13.06 -11.68 -22.87
N TRP A 366 -14.01 -10.86 -22.41
CA TRP A 366 -14.97 -11.27 -21.40
C TRP A 366 -15.97 -12.27 -21.98
N LEU A 367 -16.52 -11.98 -23.16
CA LEU A 367 -17.42 -12.91 -23.84
C LEU A 367 -16.73 -14.25 -24.14
N LEU A 368 -15.46 -14.24 -24.53
CA LEU A 368 -14.66 -15.45 -24.71
C LEU A 368 -14.46 -16.25 -23.41
N SER A 369 -14.38 -15.59 -22.26
CA SER A 369 -14.27 -16.29 -20.97
C SER A 369 -15.53 -17.07 -20.60
N LEU A 370 -16.70 -16.64 -21.10
CA LEU A 370 -17.99 -17.31 -20.87
C LEU A 370 -18.21 -18.54 -21.76
N THR A 371 -17.56 -18.61 -22.92
CA THR A 371 -17.79 -19.68 -23.91
C THR A 371 -16.82 -20.86 -23.77
N GLY A 372 -15.94 -20.86 -22.77
CA GLY A 372 -15.17 -22.04 -22.38
C GLY A 372 -13.78 -22.20 -23.02
N GLY A 373 -13.10 -21.11 -23.38
CA GLY A 373 -11.74 -21.15 -23.94
C GLY A 373 -10.59 -21.15 -22.92
N THR A 374 -10.87 -21.33 -21.63
CA THR A 374 -9.88 -21.13 -20.55
C THR A 374 -9.12 -22.41 -20.22
N GLN A 375 -7.85 -22.29 -19.84
CA GLN A 375 -7.03 -23.42 -19.40
C GLN A 375 -7.50 -24.08 -18.09
N ASP A 376 -8.34 -23.40 -17.31
CA ASP A 376 -8.85 -23.87 -16.01
C ASP A 376 -10.35 -23.53 -15.85
N PRO A 377 -11.26 -24.41 -16.29
CA PRO A 377 -12.69 -24.15 -16.27
C PRO A 377 -13.28 -24.00 -14.86
N ASP A 378 -12.75 -24.75 -13.88
CA ASP A 378 -13.27 -24.73 -12.51
C ASP A 378 -12.92 -23.41 -11.82
N PHE A 379 -11.67 -22.95 -11.96
CA PHE A 379 -11.27 -21.64 -11.44
C PHE A 379 -12.05 -20.52 -12.13
N THR A 380 -12.21 -20.61 -13.45
CA THR A 380 -12.99 -19.65 -14.23
C THR A 380 -14.42 -19.57 -13.73
N MET A 381 -15.06 -20.71 -13.46
CA MET A 381 -16.42 -20.76 -12.93
C MET A 381 -16.53 -20.13 -11.54
N GLN A 382 -15.58 -20.41 -10.65
CA GLN A 382 -15.53 -19.78 -9.32
C GLN A 382 -15.39 -18.26 -9.42
N LEU A 383 -14.52 -17.78 -10.31
CA LEU A 383 -14.30 -16.36 -10.51
C LEU A 383 -15.52 -15.67 -11.14
N LEU A 384 -16.19 -16.32 -12.09
CA LEU A 384 -17.45 -15.84 -12.65
C LEU A 384 -18.52 -15.73 -11.55
N GLN A 385 -18.66 -16.75 -10.70
CA GLN A 385 -19.58 -16.72 -9.56
C GLN A 385 -19.24 -15.56 -8.60
N GLU A 386 -17.96 -15.35 -8.29
CA GLU A 386 -17.50 -14.24 -7.46
C GLU A 386 -17.91 -12.89 -8.06
N VAL A 387 -17.60 -12.66 -9.34
CA VAL A 387 -17.97 -11.43 -10.06
C VAL A 387 -19.49 -11.22 -10.06
N PHE A 388 -20.26 -12.23 -10.46
CA PHE A 388 -21.73 -12.13 -10.51
C PHE A 388 -22.38 -11.91 -9.15
N SER A 389 -21.83 -12.46 -8.07
CA SER A 389 -22.34 -12.23 -6.72
C SER A 389 -22.17 -10.79 -6.23
N ARG A 390 -21.16 -10.08 -6.76
CA ARG A 390 -20.82 -8.70 -6.38
C ARG A 390 -21.44 -7.64 -7.27
N ILE A 391 -21.82 -8.00 -8.50
CA ILE A 391 -22.58 -7.10 -9.38
C ILE A 391 -23.96 -6.88 -8.73
N LYS A 392 -24.13 -5.72 -8.10
CA LYS A 392 -25.45 -5.28 -7.64
C LYS A 392 -26.36 -5.22 -8.86
N VAL A 393 -27.42 -6.01 -8.88
CA VAL A 393 -28.54 -5.79 -9.79
C VAL A 393 -29.10 -4.43 -9.42
N SER A 394 -28.67 -3.37 -10.10
CA SER A 394 -29.32 -2.07 -9.98
C SER A 394 -30.79 -2.31 -10.36
N PRO A 395 -31.76 -2.12 -9.45
CA PRO A 395 -33.14 -2.05 -9.88
C PRO A 395 -33.17 -0.89 -10.85
N LYS A 396 -33.55 -1.16 -12.11
CA LYS A 396 -33.81 -0.10 -13.07
C LYS A 396 -34.77 0.85 -12.38
N SER A 397 -34.37 2.11 -12.19
CA SER A 397 -35.32 3.12 -11.77
C SER A 397 -36.43 3.11 -12.80
N ASP A 398 -37.64 2.79 -12.36
CA ASP A 398 -38.86 3.11 -13.08
C ASP A 398 -38.72 4.55 -13.59
N ARG A 399 -38.62 4.68 -14.91
CA ARG A 399 -38.86 5.94 -15.59
C ARG A 399 -40.29 5.89 -16.13
N PRO A 400 -40.96 7.05 -16.08
CA PRO A 400 -42.38 7.20 -15.74
C PRO A 400 -43.37 6.58 -16.72
#